data_AF-A0A6A3PCW8-F1
#
_entry.id   AF-A0A6A3PCW8-F1
#
_cell.length_a   1.000
_cell.length_b   1.000
_cell.length_c   1.000
_cell.angle_alpha   90.00
_cell.angle_beta   90.00
_cell.angle_gamma   90.00
#
_symmetry.space_group_name_H-M   'P 1'
#
loop_
_entity.id
_entity.type
_entity.pdbx_description
1 polymer ?
#
loop_
_entity_poly.entity_id
_entity_poly.type
_entity_poly.pdbx_seq_one_letter_code
_entity_poly.pdbx_strand_id
1 'polypeptide(L)'
;AQLTMCTYSKVEQCIQDPKLVQELGTLFRAPGHCVAFDSSYVNVTTAGVAIPNRYYPTSVEDAYDAGFSNKFTEWSATNREQFQVDCPLLYNETIALGDDMLCCTESQYTGLSTQVRMIPGLCSACKENLRNIFCQMTCSPNNSMFLDVNEVRIMGGDDDHPDAVFPAVEEATYYVGKDWIRDIYDFCEADSSFSLLCNPNQDCHDGYGLMEYMGKYAFNSIGSPLQINVTTMD
;
A
#
# COMPACT_ATOMS: atom_id res chain seq x y z
N ALA A 1 4.67 23.63 -5.20
CA ALA A 1 5.99 22.98 -5.00
C ALA A 1 6.79 22.92 -6.32
N GLN A 2 8.13 22.84 -6.25
CA GLN A 2 8.99 22.62 -7.42
C GLN A 2 9.02 21.13 -7.76
N LEU A 3 8.77 20.79 -9.04
CA LEU A 3 8.89 19.41 -9.51
C LEU A 3 10.37 19.05 -9.72
N THR A 4 10.72 17.82 -9.34
CA THR A 4 12.05 17.24 -9.47
C THR A 4 11.99 15.94 -10.26
N MET A 5 13.16 15.41 -10.61
CA MET A 5 13.27 14.06 -11.13
C MET A 5 12.89 13.04 -10.03
N CYS A 6 11.98 12.12 -10.35
CA CYS A 6 11.63 11.00 -9.49
C CYS A 6 12.81 10.04 -9.34
N THR A 7 13.02 9.50 -8.14
CA THR A 7 14.16 8.61 -7.89
C THR A 7 14.03 7.31 -8.67
N TYR A 8 12.83 6.76 -8.85
CA TYR A 8 12.63 5.46 -9.48
C TYR A 8 12.21 5.56 -10.94
N SER A 9 11.15 6.30 -11.26
CA SER A 9 10.70 6.47 -12.66
C SER A 9 11.57 7.37 -13.53
N LYS A 10 12.48 8.17 -12.94
CA LYS A 10 13.39 9.10 -13.63
C LYS A 10 12.70 10.18 -14.49
N VAL A 11 11.44 10.48 -14.22
CA VAL A 11 10.67 11.56 -14.88
C VAL A 11 10.67 12.84 -14.03
N GLU A 12 10.55 14.01 -14.66
CA GLU A 12 10.58 15.33 -13.98
C GLU A 12 9.19 15.76 -13.46
N GLN A 13 8.53 14.88 -12.71
CA GLN A 13 7.16 15.09 -12.22
C GLN A 13 7.00 14.81 -10.71
N CYS A 14 8.10 14.65 -9.96
CA CYS A 14 8.02 14.29 -8.55
C CYS A 14 8.11 15.49 -7.60
N ILE A 15 7.49 15.32 -6.44
CA ILE A 15 7.65 16.17 -5.27
C ILE A 15 8.30 15.32 -4.19
N GLN A 16 9.42 15.80 -3.67
CA GLN A 16 10.13 15.26 -2.51
C GLN A 16 9.47 15.76 -1.23
N ASP A 17 9.43 14.92 -0.19
CA ASP A 17 8.88 15.25 1.13
C ASP A 17 7.48 15.92 1.05
N PRO A 18 6.48 15.26 0.45
CA PRO A 18 5.17 15.87 0.18
C PRO A 18 4.46 16.41 1.44
N LYS A 19 4.80 15.89 2.63
CA LYS A 19 4.33 16.41 3.93
C LYS A 19 4.67 17.89 4.19
N LEU A 20 5.64 18.44 3.46
CA LEU A 20 6.05 19.85 3.55
C LEU A 20 5.28 20.75 2.57
N VAL A 21 4.48 20.17 1.67
CA VAL A 21 3.73 20.90 0.63
C VAL A 21 2.28 21.07 1.07
N GLN A 22 1.94 22.27 1.51
CA GLN A 22 0.61 22.58 2.08
C GLN A 22 -0.54 22.29 1.11
N GLU A 23 -0.32 22.45 -0.20
CA GLU A 23 -1.33 22.18 -1.23
C GLU A 23 -1.68 20.68 -1.34
N LEU A 24 -0.83 19.79 -0.81
CA LEU A 24 -1.09 18.35 -0.75
C LEU A 24 -1.77 17.93 0.58
N GLY A 25 -2.14 18.88 1.43
CA GLY A 25 -2.76 18.62 2.72
C GLY A 25 -1.77 18.64 3.89
N THR A 26 -2.31 18.50 5.10
CA THR A 26 -1.52 18.45 6.34
C THR A 26 -1.50 17.03 6.88
N LEU A 27 -0.31 16.46 7.03
CA LEU A 27 -0.14 15.12 7.60
C LEU A 27 -0.25 15.16 9.13
N PHE A 28 -1.20 14.39 9.67
CA PHE A 28 -1.29 14.07 11.09
C PHE A 28 -0.90 12.62 11.33
N ARG A 29 -0.02 12.38 12.31
CA ARG A 29 0.33 11.04 12.78
C ARG A 29 -0.44 10.73 14.04
N ALA A 30 -1.63 10.18 13.86
CA ALA A 30 -2.51 9.78 14.95
C ALA A 30 -3.36 8.58 14.52
N PRO A 31 -3.94 7.83 15.49
CA PRO A 31 -5.00 6.89 15.17
C PRO A 31 -6.15 7.56 14.39
N GLY A 32 -6.80 6.80 13.50
CA GLY A 32 -7.86 7.30 12.62
C GLY A 32 -7.39 8.24 11.50
N HIS A 33 -6.07 8.36 11.28
CA HIS A 33 -5.52 9.22 10.23
C HIS A 33 -4.74 8.45 9.18
N CYS A 34 -4.92 8.88 7.94
CA CYS A 34 -4.32 8.34 6.74
C CYS A 34 -3.23 9.26 6.22
N VAL A 35 -2.14 8.69 5.68
CA VAL A 35 -1.15 9.41 4.87
C VAL A 35 -1.38 9.16 3.37
N ALA A 36 -1.75 7.93 3.03
CA ALA A 36 -2.17 7.52 1.71
C ALA A 36 -3.61 7.01 1.82
N PHE A 37 -4.46 7.45 0.89
CA PHE A 37 -5.89 7.16 0.90
C PHE A 37 -6.43 7.21 -0.52
N ASP A 38 -7.23 6.22 -0.90
CA ASP A 38 -7.75 6.00 -2.25
C ASP A 38 -6.66 5.67 -3.29
N SER A 39 -7.09 5.20 -4.47
CA SER A 39 -6.22 5.01 -5.63
C SER A 39 -5.92 6.34 -6.33
N SER A 40 -4.79 6.40 -7.03
CA SER A 40 -4.42 7.56 -7.84
C SER A 40 -5.11 7.63 -9.21
N TYR A 41 -6.02 6.70 -9.54
CA TYR A 41 -6.78 6.63 -10.82
C TYR A 41 -5.95 7.08 -12.04
N VAL A 42 -4.79 6.45 -12.22
CA VAL A 42 -3.87 6.74 -13.32
C VAL A 42 -3.92 5.65 -14.37
N ASN A 43 -3.68 6.05 -15.62
CA ASN A 43 -3.55 5.10 -16.73
C ASN A 43 -2.36 4.15 -16.51
N VAL A 44 -2.64 2.85 -16.56
CA VAL A 44 -1.65 1.77 -16.58
C VAL A 44 -1.66 1.06 -17.92
N THR A 45 -0.49 0.70 -18.43
CA THR A 45 -0.36 0.11 -19.78
C THR A 45 -0.60 -1.40 -19.81
N THR A 46 -0.63 -2.05 -18.65
CA THR A 46 -0.68 -3.50 -18.51
C THR A 46 -1.90 -3.87 -17.69
N ALA A 47 -2.77 -4.73 -18.24
CA ALA A 47 -3.98 -5.16 -17.53
C ALA A 47 -3.63 -5.94 -16.25
N GLY A 48 -4.31 -5.63 -15.14
CA GLY A 48 -4.17 -6.33 -13.88
C GLY A 48 -2.96 -5.95 -13.03
N VAL A 49 -2.19 -4.92 -13.41
CA VAL A 49 -1.12 -4.39 -12.55
C VAL A 49 -1.69 -3.52 -11.45
N ALA A 50 -0.91 -3.38 -10.37
CA ALA A 50 -1.26 -2.51 -9.25
C ALA A 50 -1.29 -1.04 -9.69
N ILE A 51 -2.21 -0.27 -9.11
CA ILE A 51 -2.26 1.19 -9.23
C ILE A 51 -1.70 1.78 -7.94
N PRO A 52 -0.81 2.78 -7.99
CA PRO A 52 -0.25 3.37 -6.78
C PRO A 52 -1.33 4.06 -5.95
N ASN A 53 -1.18 3.98 -4.62
CA ASN A 53 -2.02 4.72 -3.70
C ASN A 53 -1.85 6.22 -3.93
N ARG A 54 -2.91 6.98 -3.71
CA ARG A 54 -2.86 8.44 -3.73
C ARG A 54 -2.32 8.93 -2.39
N TYR A 55 -1.40 9.89 -2.43
CA TYR A 55 -1.05 10.69 -1.26
C TYR A 55 -2.20 11.64 -0.96
N TYR A 56 -2.90 11.39 0.14
CA TYR A 56 -4.05 12.18 0.55
C TYR A 56 -4.16 12.11 2.07
N PRO A 57 -3.41 12.96 2.79
CA PRO A 57 -3.49 13.02 4.24
C PRO A 57 -4.86 13.51 4.68
N THR A 58 -5.56 12.67 5.45
CA THR A 58 -6.95 12.91 5.90
C THR A 58 -7.24 12.08 7.14
N SER A 59 -8.29 12.40 7.89
CA SER A 59 -8.88 11.45 8.83
C SER A 59 -9.81 10.49 8.09
N VAL A 60 -10.05 9.30 8.66
CA VAL A 60 -10.98 8.33 8.09
C VAL A 60 -12.43 8.85 8.09
N GLU A 61 -12.79 9.68 9.07
CA GLU A 61 -14.08 10.36 9.16
C GLU A 61 -14.24 11.48 8.12
N ASP A 62 -13.25 12.36 7.99
CA ASP A 62 -13.31 13.45 7.00
C ASP A 62 -13.35 12.90 5.58
N ALA A 63 -12.68 11.78 5.31
CA ALA A 63 -12.75 11.10 4.02
C ALA A 63 -14.17 10.58 3.75
N TYR A 64 -14.80 9.95 4.74
CA TYR A 64 -16.16 9.48 4.60
C TYR A 64 -17.14 10.65 4.38
N ASP A 65 -17.01 11.74 5.14
CA ASP A 65 -17.82 12.95 5.01
C ASP A 65 -17.61 13.64 3.65
N ALA A 66 -16.43 13.49 3.04
CA ALA A 66 -16.13 13.93 1.67
C ALA A 66 -16.75 13.02 0.59
N GLY A 67 -17.41 11.93 0.97
CA GLY A 67 -18.13 11.02 0.07
C GLY A 67 -17.32 9.82 -0.41
N PHE A 68 -16.16 9.54 0.18
CA PHE A 68 -15.39 8.35 -0.15
C PHE A 68 -16.06 7.08 0.40
N SER A 69 -15.99 5.99 -0.37
CA SER A 69 -16.55 4.69 0.03
C SER A 69 -15.57 3.91 0.93
N ASN A 70 -15.22 4.46 2.09
CA ASN A 70 -14.26 3.87 3.03
C ASN A 70 -14.88 3.31 4.31
N LYS A 71 -16.22 3.33 4.41
CA LYS A 71 -16.96 2.69 5.49
C LYS A 71 -17.25 1.22 5.14
N PHE A 72 -16.63 0.32 5.87
CA PHE A 72 -16.61 -1.11 5.58
C PHE A 72 -18.01 -1.72 5.55
N THR A 73 -18.91 -1.38 6.49
CA THR A 73 -20.29 -1.90 6.52
C THR A 73 -21.12 -1.51 5.30
N GLU A 74 -20.73 -0.46 4.58
CA GLU A 74 -21.40 0.04 3.38
C GLU A 74 -20.84 -0.56 2.09
N TRP A 75 -19.70 -1.26 2.16
CA TRP A 75 -19.15 -2.00 1.02
C TRP A 75 -20.08 -3.14 0.59
N SER A 76 -19.94 -3.57 -0.66
CA SER A 76 -20.62 -4.74 -1.18
C SER A 76 -20.36 -5.98 -0.30
N ALA A 77 -21.38 -6.83 -0.17
CA ALA A 77 -21.25 -8.07 0.61
C ALA A 77 -20.06 -8.92 0.14
N THR A 78 -19.84 -8.98 -1.17
CA THR A 78 -18.71 -9.68 -1.78
C THR A 78 -17.37 -9.12 -1.30
N ASN A 79 -17.17 -7.80 -1.31
CA ASN A 79 -15.91 -7.22 -0.86
C ASN A 79 -15.72 -7.35 0.65
N ARG A 80 -16.79 -7.28 1.44
CA ARG A 80 -16.69 -7.53 2.90
C ARG A 80 -16.25 -8.96 3.22
N GLU A 81 -16.80 -9.95 2.52
CA GLU A 81 -16.38 -11.35 2.67
C GLU A 81 -14.94 -11.57 2.20
N GLN A 82 -14.59 -10.99 1.05
CA GLN A 82 -13.26 -11.13 0.48
C GLN A 82 -12.19 -10.44 1.34
N PHE A 83 -12.51 -9.30 1.96
CA PHE A 83 -11.56 -8.59 2.82
C PHE A 83 -11.17 -9.44 4.04
N GLN A 84 -12.11 -10.19 4.62
CA GLN A 84 -11.83 -11.14 5.71
C GLN A 84 -10.85 -12.24 5.29
N VAL A 85 -10.91 -12.66 4.02
CA VAL A 85 -10.04 -13.71 3.47
C VAL A 85 -8.68 -13.17 3.05
N ASP A 86 -8.64 -11.99 2.43
CA ASP A 86 -7.42 -11.40 1.89
C ASP A 86 -6.58 -10.69 2.95
N CYS A 87 -7.25 -10.06 3.93
CA CYS A 87 -6.66 -9.24 4.98
C CYS A 87 -7.12 -9.69 6.39
N PRO A 88 -7.00 -10.98 6.76
CA PRO A 88 -7.58 -11.51 8.00
C PRO A 88 -7.01 -10.87 9.26
N LEU A 89 -5.71 -10.55 9.28
CA LEU A 89 -5.06 -9.92 10.43
C LEU A 89 -5.59 -8.49 10.65
N LEU A 90 -5.56 -7.65 9.61
CA LEU A 90 -6.14 -6.31 9.68
C LEU A 90 -7.63 -6.33 10.04
N TYR A 91 -8.42 -7.24 9.46
CA TYR A 91 -9.84 -7.39 9.80
C TYR A 91 -10.04 -7.68 11.29
N ASN A 92 -9.27 -8.60 11.86
CA ASN A 92 -9.37 -8.98 13.27
C ASN A 92 -8.92 -7.86 14.22
N GLU A 93 -7.97 -7.04 13.81
CA GLU A 93 -7.43 -5.91 14.58
C GLU A 93 -8.30 -4.65 14.52
N THR A 94 -9.24 -4.58 13.56
CA THR A 94 -10.05 -3.37 13.32
C THR A 94 -11.53 -3.71 13.30
N ILE A 95 -12.04 -4.18 12.16
CA ILE A 95 -13.46 -4.42 11.91
C ILE A 95 -14.08 -5.37 12.93
N ALA A 96 -13.39 -6.46 13.28
CA ALA A 96 -13.89 -7.42 14.26
C ALA A 96 -14.01 -6.83 15.67
N LEU A 97 -13.27 -5.74 15.97
CA LEU A 97 -13.32 -5.02 17.24
C LEU A 97 -14.35 -3.89 17.26
N GLY A 98 -15.00 -3.62 16.13
CA GLY A 98 -16.07 -2.63 16.00
C GLY A 98 -15.69 -1.35 15.28
N ASP A 99 -14.45 -1.22 14.80
CA ASP A 99 -14.11 -0.16 13.85
C ASP A 99 -14.84 -0.39 12.52
N ASP A 100 -15.11 0.68 11.78
CA ASP A 100 -15.86 0.59 10.52
C ASP A 100 -15.28 1.45 9.40
N MET A 101 -14.36 2.37 9.71
CA MET A 101 -13.74 3.24 8.73
C MET A 101 -12.32 2.79 8.45
N LEU A 102 -11.93 2.77 7.18
CA LEU A 102 -10.61 2.34 6.71
C LEU A 102 -9.90 3.48 5.98
N CYS A 103 -8.57 3.38 5.84
CA CYS A 103 -7.79 4.30 4.99
C CYS A 103 -7.80 3.90 3.50
N CYS A 104 -8.74 3.06 3.08
CA CYS A 104 -8.93 2.71 1.68
C CYS A 104 -10.39 2.74 1.28
N THR A 105 -10.63 3.02 0.00
CA THR A 105 -11.94 2.91 -0.62
C THR A 105 -12.23 1.46 -1.03
N GLU A 106 -13.50 1.12 -1.24
CA GLU A 106 -13.88 -0.20 -1.76
C GLU A 106 -13.22 -0.51 -3.12
N SER A 107 -13.10 0.48 -4.00
CA SER A 107 -12.43 0.36 -5.30
C SER A 107 -10.92 0.09 -5.13
N GLN A 108 -10.26 0.82 -4.24
CA GLN A 108 -8.85 0.59 -3.92
C GLN A 108 -8.63 -0.81 -3.34
N TYR A 109 -9.52 -1.28 -2.44
CA TYR A 109 -9.46 -2.66 -1.95
C TYR A 109 -9.64 -3.68 -3.08
N THR A 110 -10.56 -3.45 -4.03
CA THR A 110 -10.75 -4.35 -5.18
C THR A 110 -9.46 -4.51 -6.00
N GLY A 111 -8.74 -3.40 -6.20
CA GLY A 111 -7.40 -3.41 -6.80
C GLY A 111 -6.40 -4.21 -5.95
N LEU A 112 -6.33 -3.92 -4.65
CA LEU A 112 -5.45 -4.61 -3.70
C LEU A 112 -5.70 -6.13 -3.68
N SER A 113 -6.96 -6.57 -3.60
CA SER A 113 -7.38 -7.98 -3.59
C SER A 113 -6.79 -8.75 -4.77
N THR A 114 -6.81 -8.14 -5.95
CA THR A 114 -6.21 -8.71 -7.16
C THR A 114 -4.69 -8.93 -6.99
N GLN A 115 -3.99 -7.98 -6.39
CA GLN A 115 -2.53 -8.04 -6.19
C GLN A 115 -2.13 -9.06 -5.10
N VAL A 116 -2.76 -8.99 -3.94
CA VAL A 116 -2.43 -9.85 -2.79
C VAL A 116 -2.74 -11.32 -3.05
N ARG A 117 -3.68 -11.62 -3.94
CA ARG A 117 -3.99 -12.98 -4.40
C ARG A 117 -2.98 -13.53 -5.41
N MET A 118 -2.23 -12.68 -6.10
CA MET A 118 -1.14 -13.09 -7.00
C MET A 118 0.13 -13.52 -6.26
N ILE A 119 0.25 -13.25 -4.95
CA ILE A 119 1.39 -13.71 -4.15
C ILE A 119 1.47 -15.25 -4.21
N PRO A 120 2.58 -15.82 -4.76
CA PRO A 120 2.75 -17.26 -4.93
C PRO A 120 2.90 -17.96 -3.58
N GLY A 121 2.76 -19.29 -3.58
CA GLY A 121 2.94 -20.13 -2.40
C GLY A 121 1.78 -21.06 -2.11
N LEU A 122 2.00 -21.98 -1.19
CA LEU A 122 0.98 -22.87 -0.61
C LEU A 122 0.88 -22.72 0.92
N CYS A 123 1.90 -22.13 1.57
CA CYS A 123 1.92 -21.85 3.00
C CYS A 123 0.96 -20.70 3.33
N SER A 124 -0.12 -21.02 4.04
CA SER A 124 -1.14 -20.02 4.43
C SER A 124 -0.55 -18.95 5.35
N ALA A 125 0.24 -19.34 6.35
CA ALA A 125 0.84 -18.40 7.30
C ALA A 125 1.80 -17.41 6.62
N CYS A 126 2.64 -17.88 5.69
CA CYS A 126 3.49 -16.99 4.91
C CYS A 126 2.65 -15.99 4.11
N LYS A 127 1.63 -16.47 3.38
CA LYS A 127 0.75 -15.60 2.59
C LYS A 127 0.03 -14.59 3.46
N GLU A 128 -0.58 -15.01 4.56
CA GLU A 128 -1.31 -14.12 5.46
C GLU A 128 -0.40 -12.99 5.96
N ASN A 129 0.82 -13.32 6.41
CA ASN A 129 1.76 -12.30 6.89
C ASN A 129 2.26 -11.37 5.77
N LEU A 130 2.57 -11.90 4.58
CA LEU A 130 2.98 -11.08 3.43
C LEU A 130 1.87 -10.15 2.94
N ARG A 131 0.64 -10.66 2.84
CA ARG A 131 -0.54 -9.87 2.47
C ARG A 131 -0.81 -8.78 3.50
N ASN A 132 -0.63 -9.09 4.78
CA ASN A 132 -0.92 -8.15 5.86
C ASN A 132 -0.15 -6.84 5.72
N ILE A 133 1.09 -6.84 5.23
CA ILE A 133 1.84 -5.60 4.99
C ILE A 133 1.10 -4.68 4.03
N PHE A 134 0.67 -5.21 2.89
CA PHE A 134 -0.03 -4.42 1.89
C PHE A 134 -1.45 -4.03 2.35
N CYS A 135 -2.12 -4.92 3.08
CA CYS A 135 -3.39 -4.62 3.73
C CYS A 135 -3.24 -3.47 4.74
N GLN A 136 -2.24 -3.52 5.61
CA GLN A 136 -1.99 -2.50 6.63
C GLN A 136 -1.56 -1.17 6.00
N MET A 137 -0.62 -1.22 5.06
CA MET A 137 -0.16 -0.04 4.31
C MET A 137 -1.33 0.66 3.59
N THR A 138 -2.23 -0.12 2.99
CA THR A 138 -3.31 0.42 2.13
C THR A 138 -4.55 0.79 2.92
N CYS A 139 -5.02 -0.10 3.81
CA CYS A 139 -6.35 -0.03 4.39
C CYS A 139 -6.38 0.22 5.90
N SER A 140 -5.26 0.08 6.63
CA SER A 140 -5.27 0.32 8.08
C SER A 140 -5.77 1.73 8.37
N PRO A 141 -6.75 1.93 9.28
CA PRO A 141 -7.24 3.26 9.67
C PRO A 141 -6.17 4.13 10.33
N ASN A 142 -4.99 3.55 10.60
CA ASN A 142 -3.88 4.17 11.28
C ASN A 142 -2.63 4.23 10.39
N ASN A 143 -2.73 4.12 9.06
CA ASN A 143 -1.54 3.98 8.20
C ASN A 143 -0.55 5.16 8.33
N SER A 144 -1.02 6.36 8.72
CA SER A 144 -0.16 7.52 8.99
C SER A 144 0.85 7.30 10.14
N MET A 145 0.60 6.31 11.01
CA MET A 145 1.42 6.03 12.19
C MET A 145 2.70 5.27 11.84
N PHE A 146 2.73 4.55 10.72
CA PHE A 146 3.84 3.64 10.35
C PHE A 146 4.21 3.69 8.87
N LEU A 147 3.68 4.67 8.12
CA LEU A 147 4.01 4.89 6.72
C LEU A 147 4.50 6.34 6.54
N ASP A 148 5.65 6.49 5.89
CA ASP A 148 6.18 7.75 5.42
C ASP A 148 6.14 7.76 3.91
N VAL A 149 5.56 8.79 3.32
CA VAL A 149 5.65 8.99 1.88
C VAL A 149 6.81 9.95 1.61
N ASN A 150 7.83 9.45 0.91
CA ASN A 150 9.07 10.17 0.63
C ASN A 150 8.94 10.96 -0.68
N GLU A 151 8.33 10.34 -1.69
CA GLU A 151 8.13 10.93 -3.01
C GLU A 151 6.70 10.69 -3.51
N VAL A 152 6.12 11.72 -4.13
CA VAL A 152 4.90 11.57 -4.93
C VAL A 152 5.17 12.04 -6.35
N ARG A 153 4.63 11.30 -7.32
CA ARG A 153 4.59 11.70 -8.71
C ARG A 153 3.26 12.34 -9.04
N ILE A 154 3.30 13.53 -9.64
CA ILE A 154 2.11 14.23 -10.10
C ILE A 154 1.71 13.68 -11.47
N MET A 155 0.59 12.95 -11.52
CA MET A 155 0.12 12.24 -12.69
C MET A 155 -1.27 12.72 -13.11
N GLY A 156 -1.53 12.77 -14.42
CA GLY A 156 -2.89 12.98 -14.94
C GLY A 156 -3.76 11.76 -14.68
N GLY A 157 -5.07 11.99 -14.50
CA GLY A 157 -6.04 10.94 -14.33
C GLY A 157 -6.20 10.04 -15.56
N ASP A 158 -6.86 8.91 -15.34
CA ASP A 158 -7.29 7.99 -16.39
C ASP A 158 -8.45 8.54 -17.22
N ASP A 159 -8.98 7.72 -18.14
CA ASP A 159 -10.04 8.12 -19.07
C ASP A 159 -11.36 8.51 -18.39
N ASP A 160 -11.61 7.99 -17.17
CA ASP A 160 -12.78 8.35 -16.35
C ASP A 160 -12.54 9.64 -15.55
N HIS A 161 -11.29 10.11 -15.47
CA HIS A 161 -10.85 11.29 -14.73
C HIS A 161 -9.94 12.22 -15.57
N PRO A 162 -10.34 12.65 -16.78
CA PRO A 162 -9.44 13.27 -17.77
C PRO A 162 -8.89 14.64 -17.35
N ASP A 163 -9.60 15.36 -16.49
CA ASP A 163 -9.20 16.68 -15.98
C ASP A 163 -8.58 16.61 -14.56
N ALA A 164 -8.47 15.41 -13.99
CA ALA A 164 -7.92 15.21 -12.65
C ALA A 164 -6.40 15.09 -12.67
N VAL A 165 -5.80 15.45 -11.53
CA VAL A 165 -4.37 15.25 -11.28
C VAL A 165 -4.24 14.60 -9.92
N PHE A 166 -3.49 13.50 -9.87
CA PHE A 166 -3.30 12.71 -8.66
C PHE A 166 -1.83 12.73 -8.22
N PRO A 167 -1.54 13.02 -6.94
CA PRO A 167 -0.24 12.76 -6.34
C PRO A 167 -0.13 11.26 -6.06
N ALA A 168 0.30 10.49 -7.05
CA ALA A 168 0.56 9.06 -6.89
C ALA A 168 1.79 8.86 -6.00
N VAL A 169 1.70 8.00 -4.98
CA VAL A 169 2.87 7.65 -4.17
C VAL A 169 3.91 6.98 -5.08
N GLU A 170 5.10 7.55 -5.15
CA GLU A 170 6.23 7.04 -5.94
C GLU A 170 7.20 6.25 -5.05
N GLU A 171 7.42 6.74 -3.83
CA GLU A 171 8.27 6.10 -2.83
C GLU A 171 7.69 6.26 -1.43
N ALA A 172 7.68 5.18 -0.66
CA ALA A 172 7.31 5.19 0.74
C ALA A 172 8.26 4.36 1.61
N THR A 173 8.43 4.77 2.86
CA THR A 173 9.07 4.00 3.92
C THR A 173 8.00 3.39 4.83
N TYR A 174 7.97 2.07 4.94
CA TYR A 174 7.06 1.30 5.78
C TYR A 174 7.80 0.80 7.02
N TYR A 175 7.27 1.13 8.20
CA TYR A 175 7.89 0.79 9.48
C TYR A 175 7.29 -0.49 10.07
N VAL A 176 8.16 -1.43 10.45
CA VAL A 176 7.78 -2.74 11.01
C VAL A 176 8.43 -3.01 12.37
N GLY A 177 7.86 -3.96 13.11
CA GLY A 177 8.49 -4.49 14.32
C GLY A 177 9.73 -5.33 14.00
N LYS A 178 10.75 -5.26 14.87
CA LYS A 178 12.00 -6.04 14.73
C LYS A 178 11.75 -7.55 14.72
N ASP A 179 10.83 -8.03 15.54
CA ASP A 179 10.45 -9.44 15.56
C ASP A 179 9.75 -9.85 14.25
N TRP A 180 8.85 -9.00 13.75
CA TRP A 180 8.11 -9.31 12.52
C TRP A 180 9.02 -9.45 11.30
N ILE A 181 9.96 -8.51 11.08
CA ILE A 181 10.87 -8.55 9.92
C ILE A 181 11.88 -9.70 10.01
N ARG A 182 12.24 -10.13 11.23
CA ARG A 182 13.03 -11.34 11.45
C ARG A 182 12.22 -12.58 11.05
N ASP A 183 11.01 -12.69 11.58
CA ASP A 183 10.22 -13.93 11.53
C ASP A 183 9.56 -14.16 10.16
N ILE A 184 9.27 -13.10 9.38
CA ILE A 184 8.61 -13.23 8.07
C ILE A 184 9.40 -14.10 7.08
N TYR A 185 10.73 -14.03 7.12
CA TYR A 185 11.59 -14.87 6.29
C TYR A 185 11.43 -16.35 6.69
N ASP A 186 11.54 -16.65 7.98
CA ASP A 186 11.43 -18.01 8.51
C ASP A 186 10.05 -18.64 8.24
N PHE A 187 8.98 -17.86 8.33
CA PHE A 187 7.62 -18.33 8.01
C PHE A 187 7.45 -18.73 6.54
N CYS A 188 8.24 -18.13 5.66
CA CYS A 188 8.11 -18.30 4.23
C CYS A 188 9.16 -19.25 3.63
N GLU A 189 10.31 -19.44 4.27
CA GLU A 189 11.43 -20.23 3.74
C GLU A 189 11.05 -21.67 3.40
N ALA A 190 10.17 -22.29 4.18
CA ALA A 190 9.71 -23.65 3.94
C ALA A 190 8.72 -23.78 2.76
N ASP A 191 8.23 -22.68 2.19
CA ASP A 191 7.34 -22.71 1.03
C ASP A 191 8.14 -23.02 -0.25
N SER A 192 7.71 -24.05 -0.97
CA SER A 192 8.34 -24.47 -2.23
C SER A 192 8.46 -23.37 -3.29
N SER A 193 7.61 -22.33 -3.27
CA SER A 193 7.70 -21.22 -4.20
C SER A 193 8.39 -19.99 -3.63
N PHE A 194 8.91 -20.04 -2.39
CA PHE A 194 9.54 -18.91 -1.74
C PHE A 194 10.73 -18.36 -2.55
N SER A 195 11.46 -19.23 -3.23
CA SER A 195 12.58 -18.84 -4.10
C SER A 195 12.18 -17.93 -5.27
N LEU A 196 10.87 -17.82 -5.60
CA LEU A 196 10.36 -16.85 -6.58
C LEU A 196 10.30 -15.43 -6.00
N LEU A 197 10.12 -15.30 -4.69
CA LEU A 197 10.02 -14.03 -3.97
C LEU A 197 11.34 -13.64 -3.30
N CYS A 198 12.15 -14.62 -2.92
CA CYS A 198 13.41 -14.40 -2.24
C CYS A 198 14.40 -15.49 -2.64
N ASN A 199 15.33 -15.13 -3.52
CA ASN A 199 16.35 -16.05 -4.02
C ASN A 199 17.70 -15.75 -3.35
N PRO A 200 18.29 -16.69 -2.59
CA PRO A 200 19.62 -16.50 -1.99
C PRO A 200 20.73 -16.22 -3.01
N ASN A 201 20.57 -16.63 -4.27
CA ASN A 201 21.54 -16.29 -5.34
C ASN A 201 21.42 -14.84 -5.82
N GLN A 202 20.36 -14.13 -5.40
CA GLN A 202 20.12 -12.71 -5.64
C GLN A 202 20.24 -11.91 -4.34
N ASP A 203 21.06 -12.39 -3.39
CA ASP A 203 21.36 -11.73 -2.12
C ASP A 203 20.15 -11.58 -1.16
N CYS A 204 19.13 -12.43 -1.34
CA CYS A 204 17.98 -12.46 -0.45
C CYS A 204 18.16 -13.51 0.65
N HIS A 205 18.49 -13.05 1.86
CA HIS A 205 18.90 -13.92 2.98
C HIS A 205 18.11 -13.67 4.28
N ASP A 206 17.24 -12.67 4.31
CA ASP A 206 16.44 -12.30 5.47
C ASP A 206 15.14 -11.61 5.04
N GLY A 207 14.34 -11.18 6.02
CA GLY A 207 13.07 -10.50 5.74
C GLY A 207 13.24 -9.15 5.05
N TYR A 208 14.38 -8.47 5.25
CA TYR A 208 14.66 -7.23 4.54
C TYR A 208 14.87 -7.48 3.05
N GLY A 209 15.65 -8.49 2.67
CA GLY A 209 15.83 -8.87 1.27
C GLY A 209 14.51 -9.30 0.62
N LEU A 210 13.67 -10.04 1.35
CA LEU A 210 12.33 -10.43 0.87
C LEU A 210 11.47 -9.20 0.59
N MET A 211 11.46 -8.26 1.53
CA MET A 211 10.68 -7.03 1.39
C MET A 211 11.26 -6.07 0.36
N GLU A 212 12.57 -6.06 0.14
CA GLU A 212 13.22 -5.31 -0.94
C GLU A 212 12.73 -5.81 -2.30
N TYR A 213 12.66 -7.14 -2.50
CA TYR A 213 12.11 -7.71 -3.72
C TYR A 213 10.63 -7.33 -3.91
N MET A 214 9.81 -7.53 -2.88
CA MET A 214 8.36 -7.30 -2.95
C MET A 214 7.99 -5.82 -3.05
N GLY A 215 8.79 -4.93 -2.48
CA GLY A 215 8.62 -3.49 -2.50
C GLY A 215 9.28 -2.78 -3.69
N LYS A 216 9.99 -3.51 -4.55
CA LYS A 216 10.73 -2.92 -5.66
C LYS A 216 9.79 -2.24 -6.67
N TYR A 217 10.13 -0.99 -7.02
CA TYR A 217 9.41 -0.22 -8.01
C TYR A 217 9.27 -0.97 -9.35
N ALA A 218 8.01 -1.21 -9.75
CA ALA A 218 7.66 -1.91 -10.97
C ALA A 218 6.39 -1.32 -11.62
N PHE A 219 6.20 0.00 -11.55
CA PHE A 219 5.04 0.67 -12.19
C PHE A 219 4.89 0.24 -13.66
N ASN A 220 3.65 -0.01 -14.09
CA ASN A 220 3.28 -0.62 -15.39
C ASN A 220 3.73 -2.09 -15.61
N SER A 221 4.21 -2.78 -14.58
CA SER A 221 4.56 -4.19 -14.59
C SER A 221 3.93 -4.92 -13.40
N ILE A 222 4.00 -6.27 -13.42
CA ILE A 222 3.64 -7.08 -12.26
C ILE A 222 4.66 -6.79 -11.15
N GLY A 223 4.17 -6.42 -9.96
CA GLY A 223 4.98 -6.04 -8.80
C GLY A 223 4.41 -4.83 -8.07
N SER A 224 5.24 -4.18 -7.25
CA SER A 224 4.84 -2.98 -6.52
C SER A 224 4.71 -1.79 -7.47
N PRO A 225 3.61 -1.01 -7.43
CA PRO A 225 3.43 0.15 -8.30
C PRO A 225 4.22 1.37 -7.84
N LEU A 226 4.82 1.30 -6.65
CA LEU A 226 5.69 2.31 -6.04
C LEU A 226 6.92 1.62 -5.44
N GLN A 227 7.92 2.39 -5.02
CA GLN A 227 8.99 1.84 -4.19
C GLN A 227 8.53 1.78 -2.73
N ILE A 228 8.65 0.61 -2.11
CA ILE A 228 8.41 0.43 -0.68
C ILE A 228 9.74 0.06 -0.02
N ASN A 229 10.24 0.94 0.85
CA ASN A 229 11.41 0.70 1.67
C ASN A 229 10.95 0.24 3.05
N VAL A 230 11.44 -0.90 3.54
CA VAL A 230 11.05 -1.43 4.86
C VAL A 230 12.17 -1.18 5.87
N THR A 231 11.81 -0.62 7.03
CA THR A 231 12.73 -0.42 8.15
C THR A 231 12.03 -0.64 9.49
N THR A 232 12.78 -0.69 10.58
CA THR A 232 12.21 -0.83 11.93
C THR A 232 12.15 0.51 12.65
N MET A 233 11.13 0.74 13.47
CA MET A 233 11.19 1.81 14.48
C MET A 233 12.17 1.39 15.58
N ASP A 234 13.13 2.25 15.90
CA ASP A 234 14.05 2.07 17.03
C ASP A 234 13.40 2.42 18.37
#